data_AF-A0A3B4ASH8-F1
#
_entry.id   AF-A0A3B4ASH8-F1
#
_cell.length_a   1.000
_cell.length_b   1.000
_cell.length_c   1.000
_cell.angle_alpha   90.00
_cell.angle_beta   90.00
_cell.angle_gamma   90.00
#
_symmetry.space_group_name_H-M   'P 1'
#
loop_
_entity.id
_entity.type
_entity.pdbx_description
1 polymer ?
#
loop_
_entity_poly.entity_id
_entity_poly.type
_entity_poly.pdbx_seq_one_letter_code
_entity_poly.pdbx_strand_id
1 'polypeptide(L)'
;HLHSILKNHTAHACENDILTIVCPPRTSVVVLSAFYGRRVLGPPLCLSTSPNNMMEEDTHCTSAFAIEKVRSECQDRQSCHISVLSLFFEKDPCPLTTKYLQVSYKCQPHHRTRLACENEHLRLLCKNSTVLAIYSATFGHLLHGSPNCSKEPGSYTDMCVSATALRKVSRRCHGKESCSLVADVMTFGDPCFPGTRKHLRVSFTCPQYLLTDVGFGSTNPFMISDYTHFPEKVVLYFVSGICAGLVFLLCLFGLRSMSTLVKDVKEMVSGLN
;
A
#
# COMPACT_ATOMS: atom_id res chain seq x y z
N HIS A 1 -6.20 14.20 3.85
CA HIS A 1 -5.00 14.13 4.71
C HIS A 1 -4.39 12.72 4.79
N LEU A 2 -5.13 11.66 5.18
CA LEU A 2 -4.62 10.26 5.15
C LEU A 2 -4.28 9.72 3.73
N HIS A 3 -4.89 10.26 2.68
CA HIS A 3 -4.58 9.89 1.29
C HIS A 3 -3.15 10.31 0.85
N SER A 4 -2.53 11.30 1.51
CA SER A 4 -1.11 11.65 1.28
C SER A 4 -0.13 10.75 2.03
N ILE A 5 -0.62 10.06 3.07
CA ILE A 5 0.13 9.16 3.95
C ILE A 5 0.26 7.77 3.32
N LEU A 6 -0.69 7.36 2.47
CA LEU A 6 -0.67 6.09 1.74
C LEU A 6 -0.10 6.18 0.32
N LYS A 7 0.28 7.37 -0.14
CA LYS A 7 0.90 7.56 -1.45
C LYS A 7 2.41 7.34 -1.33
N ASN A 8 2.96 6.56 -2.25
CA ASN A 8 4.41 6.47 -2.40
C ASN A 8 4.89 7.79 -3.00
N HIS A 9 5.89 8.38 -2.36
CA HIS A 9 6.56 9.60 -2.80
C HIS A 9 7.93 9.24 -3.36
N THR A 10 8.36 9.98 -4.37
CA THR A 10 9.70 9.85 -4.95
C THR A 10 10.39 11.20 -4.90
N ALA A 11 11.57 11.26 -4.31
CA ALA A 11 12.41 12.44 -4.30
C ALA A 11 13.76 12.12 -4.94
N HIS A 12 14.37 13.11 -5.59
CA HIS A 12 15.66 12.96 -6.25
C HIS A 12 16.53 14.19 -6.02
N ALA A 13 17.85 14.00 -6.06
CA ALA A 13 18.85 15.07 -6.01
C ALA A 13 20.11 14.64 -6.77
N CYS A 14 20.82 15.61 -7.34
CA CYS A 14 22.06 15.36 -8.08
C CYS A 14 23.25 15.18 -7.15
N GLU A 15 24.34 14.62 -7.68
CA GLU A 15 25.62 14.59 -6.98
C GLU A 15 26.07 16.00 -6.60
N ASN A 16 26.50 16.16 -5.33
CA ASN A 16 26.82 17.41 -4.63
C ASN A 16 25.63 18.28 -4.18
N ASP A 17 24.39 17.86 -4.43
CA ASP A 17 23.21 18.52 -3.88
C ASP A 17 22.78 17.92 -2.53
N ILE A 18 21.85 18.60 -1.85
CA ILE A 18 21.22 18.14 -0.61
C ILE A 18 19.79 17.69 -0.91
N LEU A 19 19.51 16.41 -0.68
CA LEU A 19 18.15 15.89 -0.73
C LEU A 19 17.45 16.14 0.61
N THR A 20 16.31 16.82 0.59
CA THR A 20 15.48 17.05 1.78
C THR A 20 14.17 16.29 1.67
N ILE A 21 13.88 15.44 2.67
CA ILE A 21 12.62 14.70 2.78
C ILE A 21 11.92 15.14 4.06
N VAL A 22 10.67 15.60 3.94
CA VAL A 22 9.87 16.07 5.06
C VAL A 22 8.49 15.41 5.02
N CYS A 23 8.13 14.78 6.13
CA CYS A 23 6.81 14.22 6.33
C CYS A 23 5.93 15.14 7.22
N PRO A 24 4.59 15.08 7.06
CA PRO A 24 3.66 15.83 7.92
C PRO A 24 3.88 15.57 9.42
N PRO A 25 3.45 16.48 10.31
CA PRO A 25 3.59 16.31 11.75
C PRO A 25 3.00 14.98 12.24
N ARG A 26 3.71 14.33 13.18
CA ARG A 26 3.37 13.02 13.79
C ARG A 26 3.40 11.84 12.81
N THR A 27 4.04 12.02 11.66
CA THR A 27 4.37 10.93 10.74
C THR A 27 5.89 10.83 10.61
N SER A 28 6.38 9.64 10.27
CA SER A 28 7.79 9.36 10.05
C SER A 28 8.02 8.79 8.65
N VAL A 29 9.21 9.03 8.12
CA VAL A 29 9.65 8.52 6.82
C VAL A 29 9.88 7.02 6.95
N VAL A 30 9.27 6.26 6.04
CA VAL A 30 9.56 4.84 5.81
C VAL A 30 10.14 4.69 4.41
N VAL A 31 11.41 4.32 4.35
CA VAL A 31 12.14 4.19 3.08
C VAL A 31 11.76 2.86 2.41
N LEU A 32 11.17 2.95 1.21
CA LEU A 32 10.76 1.80 0.42
C LEU A 32 11.91 1.29 -0.44
N SER A 33 12.58 2.20 -1.14
CA SER A 33 13.75 1.90 -1.97
C SER A 33 14.61 3.15 -2.12
N ALA A 34 15.90 2.96 -2.37
CA ALA A 34 16.81 4.03 -2.74
C ALA A 34 17.79 3.56 -3.80
N PHE A 35 18.19 4.48 -4.66
CA PHE A 35 19.10 4.27 -5.77
C PHE A 35 20.10 5.42 -5.81
N TYR A 36 21.38 5.10 -5.92
CA TYR A 36 22.43 6.08 -6.20
C TYR A 36 23.27 5.57 -7.38
N GLY A 37 23.37 6.38 -8.44
CA GLY A 37 24.10 6.01 -9.66
C GLY A 37 23.54 6.72 -10.90
N ARG A 38 23.65 6.09 -12.07
CA ARG A 38 23.01 6.55 -13.32
C ARG A 38 22.45 5.35 -14.09
N ARG A 39 21.20 5.48 -14.58
CA ARG A 39 20.50 4.43 -15.38
C ARG A 39 19.91 4.94 -16.69
N VAL A 40 20.03 6.24 -17.00
CA VAL A 40 19.44 6.87 -18.18
C VAL A 40 20.52 7.69 -18.89
N LEU A 41 20.60 7.55 -20.21
CA LEU A 41 21.46 8.33 -21.11
C LEU A 41 20.81 9.69 -21.42
N GLY A 42 21.57 10.78 -21.32
CA GLY A 42 21.06 12.14 -21.58
C GLY A 42 20.19 12.73 -20.45
N PRO A 43 19.69 13.98 -20.57
CA PRO A 43 19.11 14.69 -19.42
C PRO A 43 17.62 14.38 -19.23
N PRO A 44 17.23 13.95 -18.02
CA PRO A 44 16.00 14.51 -17.46
C PRO A 44 16.11 15.03 -16.03
N LEU A 45 17.21 14.80 -15.29
CA LEU A 45 17.28 15.16 -13.86
C LEU A 45 18.57 15.91 -13.46
N CYS A 46 19.72 15.51 -13.99
CA CYS A 46 21.02 16.12 -13.68
C CYS A 46 21.84 16.30 -14.96
N LEU A 47 22.14 17.56 -15.32
CA LEU A 47 22.95 17.90 -16.50
C LEU A 47 24.41 17.51 -16.26
N SER A 48 25.04 16.84 -17.23
CA SER A 48 26.50 16.69 -17.23
C SER A 48 27.13 17.93 -17.87
N THR A 49 27.96 18.64 -17.12
CA THR A 49 28.59 19.90 -17.56
C THR A 49 29.88 19.68 -18.37
N SER A 50 30.00 18.60 -19.13
CA SER A 50 31.22 18.31 -19.90
C SER A 50 30.94 18.35 -21.40
N PRO A 51 31.23 19.47 -22.11
CA PRO A 51 30.94 19.61 -23.54
C PRO A 51 31.89 18.82 -24.44
N ASN A 52 32.97 18.22 -23.90
CA ASN A 52 34.09 17.71 -24.71
C ASN A 52 34.44 16.23 -24.51
N ASN A 53 33.64 15.45 -23.77
CA ASN A 53 33.85 14.01 -23.70
C ASN A 53 32.52 13.30 -23.96
N MET A 54 32.37 12.79 -25.19
CA MET A 54 31.51 11.64 -25.49
C MET A 54 32.12 10.38 -24.83
N MET A 55 32.36 10.41 -23.52
CA MET A 55 32.73 9.21 -22.77
C MET A 55 31.44 8.49 -22.39
N GLU A 56 31.42 7.20 -22.71
CA GLU A 56 30.37 6.23 -22.44
C GLU A 56 29.82 6.41 -21.01
N GLU A 57 28.65 7.02 -20.89
CA GLU A 57 27.95 7.09 -19.60
C GLU A 57 27.56 5.66 -19.21
N ASP A 58 28.12 5.15 -18.11
CA ASP A 58 27.80 3.82 -17.64
C ASP A 58 26.38 3.78 -17.07
N THR A 59 25.43 3.26 -17.85
CA THR A 59 24.03 3.06 -17.46
C THR A 59 23.84 1.90 -16.48
N HIS A 60 24.88 1.10 -16.24
CA HIS A 60 24.91 0.04 -15.21
C HIS A 60 25.55 0.53 -13.91
N CYS A 61 25.69 1.84 -13.73
CA CYS A 61 26.18 2.43 -12.50
C CYS A 61 25.13 2.43 -11.38
N THR A 62 25.32 1.59 -10.36
CA THR A 62 24.47 1.53 -9.16
C THR A 62 25.31 1.24 -7.91
N SER A 63 25.12 2.01 -6.83
CA SER A 63 25.66 1.67 -5.51
C SER A 63 24.75 0.68 -4.76
N ALA A 64 25.35 -0.37 -4.21
CA ALA A 64 24.66 -1.36 -3.37
C ALA A 64 24.25 -0.81 -1.99
N PHE A 65 24.97 0.19 -1.48
CA PHE A 65 24.78 0.75 -0.12
C PHE A 65 23.73 1.87 -0.05
N ALA A 66 23.18 2.28 -1.20
CA ALA A 66 22.26 3.41 -1.28
C ALA A 66 21.05 3.26 -0.34
N ILE A 67 20.42 2.08 -0.31
CA ILE A 67 19.26 1.83 0.55
C ILE A 67 19.60 1.83 2.03
N GLU A 68 20.75 1.28 2.42
CA GLU A 68 21.15 1.17 3.81
C GLU A 68 21.51 2.55 4.39
N LYS A 69 22.30 3.35 3.66
CA LYS A 69 22.67 4.71 4.07
C LYS A 69 21.49 5.66 4.12
N VAL A 70 20.58 5.58 3.14
CA VAL A 70 19.34 6.39 3.17
C VAL A 70 18.45 5.98 4.35
N ARG A 71 18.39 4.69 4.69
CA ARG A 71 17.69 4.24 5.89
C ARG A 71 18.34 4.76 7.16
N SER A 72 19.67 4.71 7.30
CA SER A 72 20.33 5.21 8.52
C SER A 72 20.06 6.69 8.77
N GLU A 73 19.94 7.50 7.72
CA GLU A 73 19.65 8.93 7.85
C GLU A 73 18.16 9.25 8.02
N CYS A 74 17.28 8.60 7.26
CA CYS A 74 15.88 9.03 7.15
C CYS A 74 14.87 8.15 7.88
N GLN A 75 15.18 6.87 8.11
CA GLN A 75 14.20 5.92 8.64
C GLN A 75 13.68 6.38 10.02
N ASP A 76 12.36 6.36 10.18
CA ASP A 76 11.65 6.73 11.40
C ASP A 76 11.83 8.19 11.86
N ARG A 77 12.41 9.06 11.02
CA ARG A 77 12.48 10.51 11.24
C ARG A 77 11.34 11.24 10.56
N GLN A 78 10.93 12.38 11.12
CA GLN A 78 9.94 13.26 10.46
C GLN A 78 10.56 14.04 9.30
N SER A 79 11.81 14.46 9.45
CA SER A 79 12.58 15.22 8.47
C SER A 79 14.01 14.69 8.44
N CYS A 80 14.60 14.59 7.25
CA CYS A 80 16.00 14.23 7.07
C CYS A 80 16.61 15.01 5.89
N HIS A 81 17.92 15.20 5.95
CA HIS A 81 18.72 15.87 4.92
C HIS A 81 19.88 14.94 4.56
N ILE A 82 20.03 14.62 3.29
CA ILE A 82 21.10 13.75 2.79
C ILE A 82 21.98 14.57 1.85
N SER A 83 23.25 14.73 2.20
CA SER A 83 24.26 15.28 1.31
C SER A 83 24.66 14.21 0.30
N VAL A 84 24.35 14.40 -0.98
CA VAL A 84 24.56 13.41 -2.03
C VAL A 84 26.02 13.43 -2.48
N LEU A 85 26.89 12.86 -1.64
CA LEU A 85 28.33 12.75 -1.91
C LEU A 85 28.71 11.29 -2.15
N SER A 86 29.59 11.03 -3.12
CA SER A 86 30.07 9.67 -3.40
C SER A 86 30.72 8.99 -2.18
N LEU A 87 31.36 9.78 -1.30
CA LEU A 87 31.94 9.29 -0.05
C LEU A 87 30.88 8.86 0.99
N PHE A 88 29.70 9.46 0.98
CA PHE A 88 28.60 9.08 1.86
C PHE A 88 28.12 7.65 1.59
N PHE A 89 28.24 7.21 0.33
CA PHE A 89 27.95 5.85 -0.12
C PHE A 89 29.18 4.93 -0.10
N GLU A 90 30.21 5.29 0.67
CA GLU A 90 31.51 4.62 0.89
C GLU A 90 32.43 4.59 -0.32
N LYS A 91 31.90 4.24 -1.50
CA LYS A 91 32.65 4.15 -2.75
C LYS A 91 31.87 4.79 -3.89
N ASP A 92 32.59 5.47 -4.78
CA ASP A 92 32.02 5.91 -6.05
C ASP A 92 31.73 4.69 -6.95
N PRO A 93 30.46 4.41 -7.28
CA PRO A 93 30.10 3.27 -8.13
C PRO A 93 30.56 3.43 -9.58
N CYS A 94 30.72 4.66 -10.07
CA CYS A 94 31.18 4.95 -11.43
C CYS A 94 31.86 6.32 -11.48
N PRO A 95 33.21 6.35 -11.36
CA PRO A 95 33.98 7.57 -11.56
C PRO A 95 33.70 8.18 -12.93
N LEU A 96 33.77 9.51 -13.05
CA LEU A 96 33.56 10.28 -14.29
C LEU A 96 32.11 10.35 -14.80
N THR A 97 31.19 9.55 -14.26
CA THR A 97 29.76 9.65 -14.57
C THR A 97 29.04 10.46 -13.50
N THR A 98 28.27 11.46 -13.92
CA THR A 98 27.41 12.24 -13.00
C THR A 98 26.26 11.38 -12.48
N LYS A 99 26.17 11.25 -11.15
CA LYS A 99 25.20 10.38 -10.48
C LYS A 99 24.02 11.18 -9.92
N TYR A 100 22.94 10.49 -9.63
CA TYR A 100 21.80 11.04 -8.90
C TYR A 100 21.31 10.06 -7.83
N LEU A 101 20.83 10.61 -6.72
CA LEU A 101 20.12 9.88 -5.69
C LEU A 101 18.62 9.93 -5.99
N GLN A 102 17.96 8.78 -5.98
CA GLN A 102 16.51 8.67 -6.05
C GLN A 102 16.01 7.83 -4.87
N VAL A 103 15.10 8.40 -4.08
CA VAL A 103 14.52 7.77 -2.89
C VAL A 103 13.02 7.65 -3.07
N SER A 104 12.50 6.43 -2.95
CA SER A 104 11.08 6.14 -2.84
C SER A 104 10.74 5.92 -1.37
N TYR A 105 9.79 6.68 -0.84
CA TYR A 105 9.42 6.64 0.57
C TYR A 105 7.91 6.85 0.75
N LYS A 106 7.43 6.53 1.96
CA LYS A 106 6.08 6.88 2.40
C LYS A 106 6.15 7.52 3.78
N CYS A 107 5.18 8.38 4.09
CA CYS A 107 5.03 8.92 5.43
C CYS A 107 4.08 8.03 6.21
N GLN A 108 4.53 7.40 7.29
CA GLN A 108 3.72 6.53 8.12
C GLN A 108 3.39 7.23 9.45
N PRO A 109 2.12 7.22 9.91
CA PRO A 109 1.80 7.82 11.19
C PRO A 109 2.36 6.97 12.32
N HIS A 110 2.79 7.63 13.40
CA HIS A 110 3.20 6.93 14.61
C HIS A 110 1.97 6.26 15.24
N HIS A 111 1.83 4.96 15.03
CA HIS A 111 0.69 4.17 15.48
C HIS A 111 1.06 3.26 16.65
N ARG A 112 0.06 2.97 17.48
CA ARG A 112 0.13 1.99 18.55
C ARG A 112 -0.51 0.71 18.07
N THR A 113 0.11 -0.42 18.37
CA THR A 113 -0.50 -1.73 18.11
C THR A 113 -0.87 -2.38 19.44
N ARG A 114 -2.06 -2.98 19.48
CA ARG A 114 -2.53 -3.80 20.59
C ARG A 114 -3.02 -5.14 20.04
N LEU A 115 -2.83 -6.18 20.85
CA LEU A 115 -3.15 -7.55 20.50
C LEU A 115 -3.95 -8.19 21.64
N ALA A 116 -4.97 -8.96 21.29
CA ALA A 116 -5.70 -9.84 22.20
C ALA A 116 -5.81 -11.23 21.56
N CYS A 117 -5.59 -12.28 22.36
CA CYS A 117 -5.79 -13.65 21.90
C CYS A 117 -7.29 -13.97 21.77
N GLU A 118 -7.62 -15.05 21.10
CA GLU A 118 -9.00 -15.54 20.98
C GLU A 118 -9.72 -15.58 22.33
N ASN A 119 -10.92 -14.99 22.37
CA ASN A 119 -11.79 -14.82 23.53
C ASN A 119 -11.31 -13.83 24.61
N GLU A 120 -10.20 -13.12 24.40
CA GLU A 120 -9.75 -12.07 25.31
C GLU A 120 -10.35 -10.69 24.97
N HIS A 121 -10.41 -9.83 25.99
CA HIS A 121 -10.80 -8.43 25.81
C HIS A 121 -9.64 -7.56 25.35
N LEU A 122 -9.82 -6.86 24.24
CA LEU A 122 -8.92 -5.81 23.77
C LEU A 122 -9.46 -4.43 24.18
N ARG A 123 -8.66 -3.69 24.96
CA ARG A 123 -8.96 -2.31 25.36
C ARG A 123 -8.05 -1.33 24.63
N LEU A 124 -8.65 -0.34 23.96
CA LEU A 124 -7.98 0.75 23.27
C LEU A 124 -8.30 2.06 24.00
N LEU A 125 -7.28 2.87 24.28
CA LEU A 125 -7.43 4.12 25.01
C LEU A 125 -6.54 5.21 24.41
N CYS A 126 -7.13 6.39 24.20
CA CYS A 126 -6.43 7.64 23.97
C CYS A 126 -6.54 8.53 25.22
N LYS A 127 -5.50 9.32 25.49
CA LYS A 127 -5.45 10.28 26.61
C LYS A 127 -5.56 11.71 26.07
N ASN A 128 -5.70 12.71 26.95
CA ASN A 128 -5.67 14.14 26.61
C ASN A 128 -6.76 14.55 25.61
N SER A 129 -8.00 14.05 25.79
CA SER A 129 -9.16 14.38 24.95
C SER A 129 -8.95 14.12 23.45
N THR A 130 -8.08 13.15 23.12
CA THR A 130 -7.89 12.67 21.76
C THR A 130 -8.73 11.43 21.52
N VAL A 131 -9.14 11.22 20.27
CA VAL A 131 -9.99 10.10 19.88
C VAL A 131 -9.21 9.04 19.12
N LEU A 132 -9.69 7.80 19.20
CA LEU A 132 -9.14 6.64 18.49
C LEU A 132 -9.33 6.79 16.99
N ALA A 133 -8.23 6.83 16.24
CA ALA A 133 -8.24 6.69 14.79
C ALA A 133 -7.65 5.32 14.41
N ILE A 134 -8.54 4.37 14.11
CA ILE A 134 -8.19 3.00 13.70
C ILE A 134 -7.59 3.02 12.30
N TYR A 135 -6.39 2.46 12.14
CA TYR A 135 -5.64 2.42 10.89
C TYR A 135 -5.66 1.03 10.24
N SER A 136 -5.50 -0.03 11.04
CA SER A 136 -5.60 -1.41 10.57
C SER A 136 -6.13 -2.32 11.68
N ALA A 137 -6.79 -3.41 11.29
CA ALA A 137 -7.27 -4.43 12.22
C ALA A 137 -7.35 -5.77 11.51
N THR A 138 -6.77 -6.80 12.11
CA THR A 138 -6.69 -8.16 11.55
C THR A 138 -7.05 -9.17 12.63
N PHE A 139 -7.98 -10.07 12.32
CA PHE A 139 -8.35 -11.20 13.17
C PHE A 139 -8.00 -12.50 12.45
N GLY A 140 -7.20 -13.37 13.08
CA GLY A 140 -6.80 -14.65 12.49
C GLY A 140 -5.42 -15.12 12.98
N HIS A 141 -4.68 -15.81 12.12
CA HIS A 141 -3.31 -16.28 12.35
C HIS A 141 -2.32 -15.63 11.37
N LEU A 142 -1.28 -14.98 11.90
CA LEU A 142 -0.22 -14.32 11.14
C LEU A 142 1.08 -15.13 11.25
N LEU A 143 1.90 -15.16 10.19
CA LEU A 143 3.17 -15.91 10.10
C LEU A 143 4.14 -15.62 11.26
N HIS A 144 4.24 -14.35 11.67
CA HIS A 144 4.88 -13.95 12.93
C HIS A 144 3.80 -13.97 14.01
N GLY A 145 3.50 -15.17 14.50
CA GLY A 145 2.52 -15.39 15.56
C GLY A 145 2.80 -14.50 16.78
N SER A 146 1.73 -14.18 17.52
CA SER A 146 1.85 -13.40 18.76
C SER A 146 2.76 -14.15 19.76
N PRO A 147 3.81 -13.52 20.32
CA PRO A 147 4.61 -14.16 21.37
C PRO A 147 3.79 -14.51 22.61
N ASN A 148 2.63 -13.87 22.79
CA ASN A 148 1.78 -14.01 23.97
C ASN A 148 0.58 -14.96 23.77
N CYS A 149 0.30 -15.38 22.54
CA CYS A 149 -0.75 -16.38 22.29
C CYS A 149 -0.07 -17.72 22.04
N SER A 150 0.06 -18.52 23.10
CA SER A 150 0.71 -19.85 23.04
C SER A 150 0.13 -20.69 21.91
N LYS A 151 1.02 -21.25 21.08
CA LYS A 151 0.67 -22.21 20.03
C LYS A 151 0.47 -23.57 20.67
N GLU A 152 -0.57 -24.31 20.26
CA GLU A 152 -0.59 -25.75 20.49
C GLU A 152 0.32 -26.45 19.47
N PRO A 153 1.06 -27.50 19.88
CA PRO A 153 1.94 -28.24 18.99
C PRO A 153 1.10 -29.02 17.97
N GLY A 154 1.13 -28.59 16.70
CA GLY A 154 0.36 -29.19 15.61
C GLY A 154 -0.36 -28.20 14.68
N SER A 155 -0.30 -26.89 14.98
CA SER A 155 -0.92 -25.86 14.13
C SER A 155 -0.23 -25.77 12.77
N TYR A 156 -0.96 -26.14 11.71
CA TYR A 156 -0.61 -25.84 10.33
C TYR A 156 -0.21 -24.37 10.19
N THR A 157 0.92 -24.11 9.53
CA THR A 157 1.59 -22.80 9.44
C THR A 157 0.99 -21.89 8.36
N ASP A 158 -0.31 -22.00 8.10
CA ASP A 158 -0.97 -21.18 7.09
C ASP A 158 -1.50 -19.88 7.70
N MET A 159 -1.26 -18.78 6.98
CA MET A 159 -1.81 -17.48 7.33
C MET A 159 -3.29 -17.44 7.01
N CYS A 160 -4.10 -17.02 7.97
CA CYS A 160 -5.55 -16.84 7.80
C CYS A 160 -5.96 -15.50 8.41
N VAL A 161 -6.77 -14.72 7.69
CA VAL A 161 -7.19 -13.38 8.13
C VAL A 161 -8.64 -13.14 7.74
N SER A 162 -9.44 -12.64 8.69
CA SER A 162 -10.81 -12.21 8.42
C SER A 162 -10.84 -10.88 7.67
N ALA A 163 -11.43 -10.90 6.47
CA ALA A 163 -11.69 -9.71 5.65
C ALA A 163 -12.55 -8.64 6.36
N THR A 164 -13.36 -9.03 7.35
CA THR A 164 -14.31 -8.10 8.00
C THR A 164 -13.77 -7.41 9.24
N ALA A 165 -12.58 -7.80 9.72
CA ALA A 165 -12.02 -7.33 10.98
C ALA A 165 -11.89 -5.80 11.04
N LEU A 166 -11.24 -5.20 10.05
CA LEU A 166 -11.03 -3.75 9.99
C LEU A 166 -12.34 -2.96 10.03
N ARG A 167 -13.32 -3.35 9.22
CA ARG A 167 -14.62 -2.69 9.15
C ARG A 167 -15.36 -2.75 10.48
N LYS A 168 -15.37 -3.91 11.13
CA LYS A 168 -16.07 -4.12 12.41
C LYS A 168 -15.41 -3.34 13.56
N VAL A 169 -14.08 -3.41 13.67
CA VAL A 169 -13.34 -2.65 14.69
C VAL A 169 -13.50 -1.14 14.47
N SER A 170 -13.38 -0.67 13.23
CA SER A 170 -13.51 0.76 12.91
C SER A 170 -14.89 1.28 13.26
N ARG A 171 -15.96 0.59 12.87
CA ARG A 171 -17.35 0.96 13.23
C ARG A 171 -17.57 1.03 14.75
N ARG A 172 -16.91 0.16 15.51
CA ARG A 172 -17.10 0.09 16.96
C ARG A 172 -16.29 1.14 17.74
N CYS A 173 -15.07 1.43 17.29
CA CYS A 173 -14.07 2.16 18.08
C CYS A 173 -13.62 3.50 17.51
N HIS A 174 -13.72 3.72 16.19
CA HIS A 174 -13.21 4.95 15.59
C HIS A 174 -13.97 6.18 16.14
N GLY A 175 -13.24 7.26 16.44
CA GLY A 175 -13.82 8.50 16.98
C GLY A 175 -14.15 8.47 18.47
N LYS A 176 -13.87 7.38 19.19
CA LYS A 176 -14.09 7.28 20.65
C LYS A 176 -12.80 7.48 21.41
N GLU A 177 -12.85 7.99 22.64
CA GLU A 177 -11.66 8.10 23.51
C GLU A 177 -11.21 6.73 24.06
N SER A 178 -12.18 5.87 24.35
CA SER A 178 -11.98 4.53 24.89
C SER A 178 -12.87 3.52 24.14
N CYS A 179 -12.32 2.35 23.84
CA CYS A 179 -13.06 1.25 23.23
C CYS A 179 -12.64 -0.09 23.82
N SER A 180 -13.61 -0.96 24.09
CA SER A 180 -13.40 -2.34 24.51
C SER A 180 -14.16 -3.27 23.59
N LEU A 181 -13.50 -4.34 23.16
CA LEU A 181 -14.06 -5.38 22.28
C LEU A 181 -13.48 -6.74 22.67
N VAL A 182 -14.16 -7.82 22.29
CA VAL A 182 -13.71 -9.20 22.52
C VAL A 182 -13.20 -9.77 21.19
N ALA A 183 -12.09 -10.49 21.24
CA ALA A 183 -11.50 -11.13 20.07
C ALA A 183 -12.14 -12.51 19.81
N ASP A 184 -13.42 -12.52 19.47
CA ASP A 184 -14.20 -13.75 19.29
C ASP A 184 -14.63 -14.01 17.84
N VAL A 185 -14.90 -15.29 17.56
CA VAL A 185 -15.37 -15.80 16.26
C VAL A 185 -16.77 -15.31 15.92
N MET A 186 -17.65 -15.11 16.90
CA MET A 186 -19.01 -14.62 16.65
C MET A 186 -18.98 -13.21 16.05
N THR A 187 -18.05 -12.39 16.52
CA THR A 187 -17.87 -11.01 16.10
C THR A 187 -17.13 -10.95 14.78
N PHE A 188 -16.05 -11.70 14.57
CA PHE A 188 -15.16 -11.52 13.41
C PHE A 188 -15.26 -12.61 12.33
N GLY A 189 -16.00 -13.69 12.57
CA GLY A 189 -16.01 -14.91 11.76
C GLY A 189 -14.80 -15.81 12.05
N ASP A 190 -14.84 -17.05 11.56
CA ASP A 190 -13.70 -17.98 11.64
C ASP A 190 -13.00 -18.09 10.28
N PRO A 191 -11.90 -17.35 10.05
CA PRO A 191 -11.18 -17.38 8.79
C PRO A 191 -10.19 -18.56 8.67
N CYS A 192 -10.02 -19.35 9.73
CA CYS A 192 -8.96 -20.34 9.84
C CYS A 192 -9.50 -21.77 9.89
N PHE A 193 -8.64 -22.74 9.59
CA PHE A 193 -8.99 -24.15 9.80
C PHE A 193 -9.24 -24.44 11.30
N PRO A 194 -10.14 -25.39 11.62
CA PRO A 194 -10.42 -25.79 12.99
C PRO A 194 -9.15 -26.14 13.76
N GLY A 195 -9.07 -25.71 15.02
CA GLY A 195 -7.88 -25.90 15.87
C GLY A 195 -6.79 -24.83 15.71
N THR A 196 -6.93 -23.90 14.76
CA THR A 196 -6.01 -22.75 14.64
C THR A 196 -6.38 -21.66 15.63
N ARG A 197 -5.48 -21.37 16.57
CA ARG A 197 -5.68 -20.30 17.55
C ARG A 197 -5.53 -18.92 16.90
N LYS A 198 -6.57 -18.10 17.05
CA LYS A 198 -6.66 -16.77 16.42
C LYS A 198 -6.26 -15.66 17.39
N HIS A 199 -5.94 -14.50 16.84
CA HIS A 199 -5.70 -13.29 17.62
C HIS A 199 -6.19 -12.06 16.85
N LEU A 200 -6.63 -11.05 17.60
CA LEU A 200 -7.00 -9.75 17.07
C LEU A 200 -5.84 -8.79 17.26
N ARG A 201 -5.30 -8.25 16.16
CA ARG A 201 -4.30 -7.18 16.16
C ARG A 201 -4.95 -5.90 15.63
N VAL A 202 -4.90 -4.82 16.42
CA VAL A 202 -5.43 -3.51 16.04
C VAL A 202 -4.32 -2.47 16.13
N SER A 203 -4.11 -1.76 15.03
CA SER A 203 -3.20 -0.61 14.96
C SER A 203 -4.02 0.68 14.88
N PHE A 204 -3.74 1.61 15.79
CA PHE A 204 -4.50 2.86 15.94
C PHE A 204 -3.59 4.02 16.29
N THR A 205 -4.10 5.23 16.09
CA THR A 205 -3.43 6.49 16.46
C THR A 205 -4.37 7.31 17.35
N CYS A 206 -3.78 8.29 18.06
CA CYS A 206 -4.50 9.26 18.88
C CYS A 206 -4.16 10.66 18.37
N PRO A 207 -4.71 11.09 17.22
CA PRO A 207 -4.45 12.42 16.68
C PRO A 207 -4.97 13.49 17.64
N GLN A 208 -4.15 14.51 17.88
CA GLN A 208 -4.65 15.79 18.39
C GLN A 208 -5.27 16.51 17.22
N TYR A 209 -6.57 16.33 17.00
CA TYR A 209 -7.33 17.26 16.16
C TYR A 209 -7.32 18.59 16.91
N LEU A 210 -6.36 19.46 16.61
CA LEU A 210 -6.51 20.86 16.97
C LEU A 210 -7.74 21.35 16.19
N LEU A 211 -8.77 21.79 16.93
CA LEU A 211 -10.00 22.38 16.42
C LEU A 211 -9.78 23.74 15.72
N THR A 212 -8.66 23.92 15.00
CA THR A 212 -8.26 25.23 14.48
C THR A 212 -7.87 25.26 13.02
N ASP A 213 -7.89 24.15 12.28
CA ASP A 213 -7.75 24.25 10.83
C ASP A 213 -8.55 23.17 10.10
N VAL A 214 -9.23 23.61 9.06
CA VAL A 214 -10.14 22.89 8.16
C VAL A 214 -11.59 22.93 8.63
N GLY A 215 -12.28 23.96 8.14
CA GLY A 215 -13.72 24.12 8.25
C GLY A 215 -14.48 22.87 7.80
N PHE A 216 -15.68 22.76 8.37
CA PHE A 216 -16.76 21.84 8.01
C PHE A 216 -16.67 21.30 6.57
N GLY A 217 -16.04 20.13 6.45
CA GLY A 217 -16.03 19.31 5.26
C GLY A 217 -16.17 17.88 5.73
N SER A 218 -17.42 17.41 5.78
CA SER A 218 -17.80 16.04 6.06
C SER A 218 -17.09 15.08 5.09
N THR A 219 -15.88 14.63 5.43
CA THR A 219 -15.29 13.44 4.80
C THR A 219 -15.59 12.27 5.72
N ASN A 220 -16.66 11.55 5.38
CA ASN A 220 -17.00 10.26 5.98
C ASN A 220 -15.73 9.38 6.12
N PRO A 221 -15.37 8.92 7.33
CA PRO A 221 -14.24 7.99 7.55
C PRO A 221 -14.41 6.66 6.79
N PHE A 222 -15.62 6.37 6.31
CA PHE A 222 -15.96 5.17 5.53
C PHE A 222 -15.30 5.11 4.16
N MET A 223 -14.85 6.23 3.59
CA MET A 223 -14.08 6.21 2.32
C MET A 223 -12.64 5.69 2.49
N ILE A 224 -12.17 5.45 3.72
CA ILE A 224 -10.79 5.02 4.03
C ILE A 224 -10.69 3.49 4.12
N SER A 225 -11.77 2.80 4.54
CA SER A 225 -11.78 1.35 4.74
C SER A 225 -12.01 0.55 3.45
N ASP A 226 -12.47 1.21 2.39
CA ASP A 226 -12.75 0.53 1.12
C ASP A 226 -11.46 0.30 0.31
N TYR A 227 -10.47 1.21 0.35
CA TYR A 227 -9.30 1.09 -0.54
C TYR A 227 -8.33 -0.06 -0.23
N THR A 228 -8.23 -0.51 1.03
CA THR A 228 -7.31 -1.63 1.37
C THR A 228 -7.88 -3.01 1.08
N HIS A 229 -9.14 -3.11 0.65
CA HIS A 229 -9.83 -4.37 0.33
C HIS A 229 -10.54 -4.30 -1.05
N PHE A 230 -9.99 -3.51 -1.97
CA PHE A 230 -10.55 -3.29 -3.31
C PHE A 230 -10.01 -4.16 -4.47
N PRO A 231 -9.04 -5.09 -4.34
CA PRO A 231 -8.70 -5.90 -5.52
C PRO A 231 -9.87 -6.81 -5.92
N GLU A 232 -10.63 -7.37 -4.97
CA GLU A 232 -11.70 -8.31 -5.30
C GLU A 232 -12.91 -7.67 -5.98
N LYS A 233 -13.35 -6.48 -5.53
CA LYS A 233 -14.53 -5.83 -6.12
C LYS A 233 -14.24 -5.25 -7.51
N VAL A 234 -13.08 -4.65 -7.71
CA VAL A 234 -12.67 -4.15 -9.04
C VAL A 234 -12.54 -5.30 -10.01
N VAL A 235 -11.92 -6.42 -9.60
CA VAL A 235 -11.87 -7.64 -10.40
C VAL A 235 -13.27 -8.17 -10.70
N LEU A 236 -14.19 -8.16 -9.74
CA LEU A 236 -15.58 -8.60 -9.98
C LEU A 236 -16.31 -7.73 -11.02
N TYR A 237 -16.15 -6.39 -10.95
CA TYR A 237 -16.74 -5.48 -11.95
C TYR A 237 -16.07 -5.62 -13.33
N PHE A 238 -14.75 -5.80 -13.37
CA PHE A 238 -14.03 -6.06 -14.63
C PHE A 238 -14.45 -7.39 -15.25
N VAL A 239 -14.54 -8.46 -14.47
CA VAL A 239 -14.97 -9.79 -14.94
C VAL A 239 -16.42 -9.75 -15.38
N SER A 240 -17.32 -9.10 -14.62
CA SER A 240 -18.72 -8.93 -15.01
C SER A 240 -18.87 -8.15 -16.31
N GLY A 241 -18.09 -7.07 -16.50
CA GLY A 241 -18.09 -6.29 -17.73
C GLY A 241 -17.58 -7.07 -18.94
N ILE A 242 -16.50 -7.84 -18.78
CA ILE A 242 -15.94 -8.70 -19.83
C ILE A 242 -16.93 -9.81 -20.21
N CYS A 243 -17.58 -10.44 -19.24
CA CYS A 243 -18.61 -11.47 -19.49
C CYS A 243 -19.82 -10.90 -20.21
N ALA A 244 -20.35 -9.75 -19.79
CA ALA A 244 -21.48 -9.10 -20.45
C ALA A 244 -21.14 -8.67 -21.88
N GLY A 245 -19.93 -8.14 -22.10
CA GLY A 245 -19.43 -7.76 -23.43
C GLY A 245 -19.29 -8.97 -24.38
N LEU A 246 -18.74 -10.08 -23.88
CA LEU A 246 -18.62 -11.33 -24.65
C LEU A 246 -19.99 -11.91 -25.02
N VAL A 247 -20.95 -11.94 -24.08
CA VAL A 247 -22.31 -12.41 -24.36
C VAL A 247 -22.99 -11.52 -25.41
N PHE A 248 -22.85 -10.20 -25.30
CA PHE A 248 -23.41 -9.27 -26.28
C PHE A 248 -22.80 -9.45 -27.67
N LEU A 249 -21.48 -9.64 -27.77
CA LEU A 249 -20.79 -9.94 -29.04
C LEU A 249 -21.28 -11.27 -29.62
N LEU A 250 -21.36 -12.34 -28.82
CA LEU A 250 -21.85 -13.64 -29.28
C LEU A 250 -23.31 -13.56 -29.76
N CYS A 251 -24.18 -12.79 -29.09
CA CYS A 251 -25.54 -12.55 -29.56
C CYS A 251 -25.57 -11.77 -30.89
N LEU A 252 -24.75 -10.74 -31.06
CA LEU A 252 -24.66 -9.99 -32.31
C LEU A 252 -24.15 -10.84 -33.48
N PHE A 253 -23.11 -11.64 -33.25
CA PHE A 253 -22.58 -12.56 -34.26
C PHE A 253 -23.57 -13.69 -34.56
N GLY A 254 -24.26 -14.22 -33.54
CA GLY A 254 -25.30 -15.23 -33.72
C GLY A 254 -26.49 -14.72 -34.54
N LEU A 255 -26.96 -13.50 -34.27
CA LEU A 255 -28.03 -12.86 -35.04
C LEU A 255 -27.60 -12.56 -36.48
N ARG A 256 -26.36 -12.10 -36.69
CA ARG A 256 -25.82 -11.90 -38.03
C ARG A 256 -25.69 -13.22 -38.80
N SER A 257 -25.14 -14.25 -38.16
CA SER A 257 -24.99 -15.59 -38.74
C SER A 257 -26.35 -16.21 -39.08
N MET A 258 -27.34 -16.06 -38.22
CA MET A 258 -28.70 -16.55 -38.49
C MET A 258 -29.36 -15.75 -39.62
N SER A 259 -29.13 -14.44 -39.71
CA SER A 259 -29.65 -13.62 -40.82
C SER A 259 -29.03 -13.97 -42.18
N THR A 260 -27.74 -14.34 -42.20
CA THR A 260 -27.08 -14.84 -43.42
C THR A 260 -27.59 -16.22 -43.79
N LEU A 261 -27.75 -17.12 -42.82
CA LEU A 261 -28.25 -18.48 -43.04
C LEU A 261 -29.71 -18.48 -43.55
N VAL A 262 -30.55 -17.59 -43.02
CA VAL A 262 -31.93 -17.41 -43.52
C VAL A 262 -31.95 -16.83 -44.93
N LYS A 263 -31.02 -15.95 -45.29
CA LYS A 263 -30.88 -15.44 -46.66
C LYS A 263 -30.43 -16.53 -47.63
N ASP A 264 -29.44 -17.34 -47.24
CA ASP A 264 -28.94 -18.45 -48.05
C ASP A 264 -30.01 -19.53 -48.26
N VAL A 265 -30.76 -19.89 -47.22
CA VAL A 265 -31.90 -20.82 -47.34
C VAL A 265 -33.01 -20.25 -48.21
N LYS A 266 -33.29 -18.94 -48.11
CA LYS A 266 -34.32 -18.28 -48.94
C LYS A 266 -33.92 -18.23 -50.41
N GLU A 267 -32.64 -18.00 -50.72
CA GLU A 267 -32.13 -18.06 -52.10
C GLU A 267 -32.21 -19.48 -52.67
N MET A 268 -31.85 -20.51 -51.87
CA MET A 268 -31.99 -21.91 -52.31
C MET A 268 -33.44 -22.33 -52.58
N VAL A 269 -34.39 -21.87 -51.76
CA VAL A 269 -35.83 -22.16 -51.97
C VAL A 269 -36.38 -21.41 -53.19
N SER A 270 -35.86 -20.22 -53.51
CA SER A 270 -36.26 -19.49 -54.71
C SER A 270 -35.70 -20.03 -56.03
N GLY A 271 -34.69 -20.90 -55.98
CA GLY A 271 -34.14 -21.60 -57.16
C GLY A 271 -34.83 -22.93 -57.48
N LEU A 272 -35.82 -23.35 -56.68
CA LEU A 272 -36.59 -24.60 -56.86
C LEU A 272 -38.03 -24.39 -57.40
N ASN A 273 -38.38 -23.16 -57.80
CA ASN A 273 -39.63 -22.81 -58.50
C ASN A 273 -39.31 -22.25 -59.89
#